data_AF-A0A0G1M6I9-F1
#
_entry.id   AF-A0A0G1M6I9-F1
#
_cell.length_a   1.000
_cell.length_b   1.000
_cell.length_c   1.000
_cell.angle_alpha   90.00
_cell.angle_beta   90.00
_cell.angle_gamma   90.00
#
_symmetry.space_group_name_H-M   'P 1'
#
loop_
_entity.id
_entity.type
_entity.pdbx_description
1 polymer ?
#
loop_
_entity_poly.entity_id
_entity_poly.type
_entity_poly.pdbx_seq_one_letter_code
_entity_poly.pdbx_strand_id
1 'polypeptide(L)'
;MKKFFQNFDKYLKIYLLLSVIFLSLSFFLLYQKVNKIAELSGTNMASLTVGERSQPPFRTEDSCGDTCKSEIQRAVGEAVATLSGKPQVTTRVTTAPTEKKTSYISLSGPITTTSTAWVDASGVEVYVDLTNDYSKDATVSWEATLSVANGNGQAFARLFDVTHGIAVNGSEISLTNNATPTLVSSGNLSLWSGKNLYRVQLKSLNSFVVTFASGRIKIVY
;
A
#
# COMPACT_ATOMS: atom_id res chain seq x y z
N MET A 1 -28.10 46.98 45.31
CA MET A 1 -26.98 46.19 44.73
C MET A 1 -26.85 44.76 45.29
N LYS A 2 -26.86 44.51 46.62
CA LYS A 2 -26.67 43.15 47.18
C LYS A 2 -27.65 42.06 46.69
N LYS A 3 -28.94 42.38 46.51
CA LYS A 3 -29.97 41.42 46.03
C LYS A 3 -29.75 40.94 44.58
N PHE A 4 -29.09 41.75 43.74
CA PHE A 4 -28.81 41.41 42.34
C PHE A 4 -27.75 40.31 42.24
N PHE A 5 -26.65 40.44 43.00
CA PHE A 5 -25.56 39.46 43.02
C PHE A 5 -25.98 38.10 43.59
N GLN A 6 -26.89 38.09 44.58
CA GLN A 6 -27.42 36.83 45.14
C GLN A 6 -28.29 36.05 44.16
N ASN A 7 -29.10 36.75 43.36
CA ASN A 7 -29.89 36.10 42.31
C ASN A 7 -29.00 35.58 41.18
N PHE A 8 -27.98 36.35 40.78
CA PHE A 8 -27.04 35.94 39.74
C PHE A 8 -26.24 34.68 40.13
N ASP A 9 -25.75 34.59 41.37
CA ASP A 9 -25.05 33.40 41.88
C ASP A 9 -25.95 32.15 41.89
N LYS A 10 -27.24 32.32 42.23
CA LYS A 10 -28.23 31.23 42.18
C LYS A 10 -28.42 30.70 40.75
N TYR A 11 -28.56 31.57 39.75
CA TYR A 11 -28.71 31.16 38.36
C TYR A 11 -27.43 30.52 37.79
N LEU A 12 -26.26 31.06 38.15
CA LEU A 12 -24.97 30.51 37.73
C LEU A 12 -24.78 29.07 38.23
N LYS A 13 -25.12 28.80 39.50
CA LYS A 13 -25.05 27.44 40.08
C LYS A 13 -26.03 26.47 39.40
N ILE A 14 -27.25 26.91 39.10
CA ILE A 14 -28.23 26.09 38.38
C ILE A 14 -27.71 25.75 36.97
N TYR A 15 -27.16 26.74 36.26
CA TYR A 15 -26.59 26.52 34.92
C TYR A 15 -25.42 25.53 34.94
N LEU A 16 -24.51 25.65 35.92
CA LEU A 16 -23.41 24.70 36.08
C LEU A 16 -23.90 23.28 36.37
N LEU A 17 -24.91 23.10 37.22
CA LEU A 17 -25.49 21.79 37.48
C LEU A 17 -26.15 21.19 36.23
N LEU A 18 -26.88 21.99 35.44
CA LEU A 18 -27.48 21.53 34.19
C LEU A 18 -26.42 21.14 33.14
N SER A 19 -25.33 21.91 33.05
CA SER A 19 -24.19 21.59 32.17
C SER A 19 -23.55 20.25 32.51
N VAL A 20 -23.31 19.97 33.80
CA VAL A 20 -22.72 18.70 34.24
C VAL A 20 -23.66 17.52 33.97
N ILE A 21 -24.96 17.70 34.18
CA ILE A 21 -25.98 16.68 33.85
C ILE A 21 -26.01 16.41 32.34
N PHE A 22 -25.95 17.47 31.52
CA PHE A 22 -25.95 17.32 30.06
C PHE A 22 -24.69 16.60 29.55
N LEU A 23 -23.52 16.95 30.09
CA LEU A 23 -22.24 16.30 29.77
C LEU A 23 -22.24 14.82 30.16
N SER A 24 -22.71 14.50 31.37
CA SER A 24 -22.78 13.11 31.84
C SER A 24 -23.77 12.26 31.02
N LEU A 25 -24.93 12.81 30.65
CA LEU A 25 -25.89 12.13 29.78
C LEU A 25 -25.32 11.89 28.38
N SER A 26 -24.65 12.90 27.81
CA SER A 26 -24.01 12.79 26.49
C SER A 26 -22.90 11.72 26.48
N PHE A 27 -22.08 11.68 27.54
CA PHE A 27 -21.05 10.67 27.72
C PHE A 27 -21.64 9.26 27.83
N PHE A 28 -22.73 9.11 28.60
CA PHE A 28 -23.43 7.83 28.74
C PHE A 28 -24.00 7.32 27.40
N LEU A 29 -24.59 8.20 26.59
CA LEU A 29 -25.09 7.85 25.26
C LEU A 29 -23.98 7.45 24.29
N LEU A 30 -22.83 8.13 24.34
CA LEU A 30 -21.64 7.75 23.57
C LEU A 30 -21.11 6.39 23.99
N TYR A 31 -21.03 6.12 25.31
CA TYR A 31 -20.58 4.85 25.85
C TYR A 31 -21.44 3.67 25.37
N GLN A 32 -22.78 3.83 25.35
CA GLN A 32 -23.66 2.80 24.79
C GLN A 32 -23.43 2.54 23.30
N LYS A 33 -23.14 3.58 22.49
CA LYS A 33 -22.85 3.41 21.06
C LYS A 33 -21.53 2.67 20.84
N VAL A 34 -20.49 2.98 21.61
CA VAL A 34 -19.18 2.32 21.53
C VAL A 34 -19.29 0.84 21.88
N ASN A 35 -20.03 0.49 22.93
CA ASN A 35 -20.20 -0.93 23.31
C ASN A 35 -20.93 -1.74 22.22
N LYS A 36 -21.91 -1.16 21.52
CA LYS A 36 -22.57 -1.82 20.37
C LYS A 36 -21.61 -2.07 19.20
N ILE A 37 -20.64 -1.18 18.98
CA ILE A 37 -19.63 -1.33 17.92
C ILE A 37 -18.59 -2.41 18.29
N ALA A 38 -18.27 -2.55 19.57
CA ALA A 38 -17.38 -3.59 20.07
C ALA A 38 -17.97 -5.00 19.86
N GLU A 39 -19.27 -5.18 20.05
CA GLU A 39 -19.95 -6.47 19.80
C GLU A 39 -19.97 -6.84 18.30
N LEU A 40 -20.12 -5.86 17.40
CA LEU A 40 -20.07 -6.07 15.94
C LEU A 40 -18.67 -6.41 15.42
N SER A 41 -17.62 -6.13 16.19
CA SER A 41 -16.23 -6.44 15.82
C SER A 41 -15.78 -7.81 16.34
N GLY A 42 -16.65 -8.54 17.06
CA GLY A 42 -16.39 -9.85 17.66
C GLY A 42 -16.63 -11.07 16.76
N THR A 43 -17.05 -10.89 15.51
CA THR A 43 -17.20 -12.01 14.55
C THR A 43 -15.85 -12.48 14.00
N ASN A 44 -15.26 -13.44 14.72
CA ASN A 44 -14.51 -14.59 14.22
C ASN A 44 -13.44 -14.35 13.14
N MET A 45 -12.20 -14.08 13.56
CA MET A 45 -11.07 -14.70 12.86
C MET A 45 -11.04 -16.18 13.26
N ALA A 46 -11.70 -17.01 12.45
CA ALA A 46 -11.42 -18.44 12.43
C ALA A 46 -9.94 -18.58 12.01
N SER A 47 -9.10 -18.89 12.99
CA SER A 47 -7.72 -19.28 12.77
C SER A 47 -7.74 -20.59 11.96
N LEU A 48 -7.33 -20.53 10.69
CA LEU A 48 -7.01 -21.70 9.89
C LEU A 48 -5.75 -22.34 10.50
N THR A 49 -5.96 -23.25 11.44
CA THR A 49 -4.94 -24.21 11.84
C THR A 49 -4.76 -25.20 10.70
N VAL A 50 -3.62 -25.13 10.02
CA VAL A 50 -3.18 -26.16 9.07
C VAL A 50 -2.94 -27.43 9.88
N GLY A 51 -3.89 -28.35 9.80
CA GLY A 51 -3.77 -29.69 10.37
C GLY A 51 -2.69 -30.48 9.64
N GLU A 52 -1.67 -30.89 10.38
CA GLU A 52 -0.66 -31.85 9.92
C GLU A 52 -1.33 -33.21 9.71
N ARG A 53 -1.53 -33.56 8.44
CA ARG A 53 -2.08 -34.86 8.03
C ARG A 53 -0.92 -35.84 7.86
N SER A 54 -0.71 -36.70 8.84
CA SER A 54 0.16 -37.86 8.73
C SER A 54 -0.36 -38.80 7.62
N GLN A 55 0.45 -39.02 6.58
CA GLN A 55 0.20 -40.04 5.57
C GLN A 55 0.62 -41.42 6.08
N PRO A 56 -0.19 -42.48 5.88
CA PRO A 56 0.25 -43.86 6.09
C PRO A 56 1.25 -44.29 5.01
N PRO A 57 2.09 -45.32 5.27
CA PRO A 57 3.21 -45.70 4.41
C PRO A 57 2.73 -46.17 3.03
N PHE A 58 3.30 -45.55 2.00
CA PHE A 58 3.11 -45.89 0.59
C PHE A 58 3.73 -47.28 0.31
N ARG A 59 2.89 -48.28 0.03
CA ARG A 59 3.35 -49.54 -0.57
C ARG A 59 3.63 -49.30 -2.05
N THR A 60 4.87 -49.45 -2.45
CA THR A 60 5.27 -49.47 -3.87
C THR A 60 4.93 -50.83 -4.46
N GLU A 61 3.79 -50.93 -5.15
CA GLU A 61 3.60 -51.96 -6.16
C GLU A 61 4.22 -51.45 -7.46
N ASP A 62 5.32 -52.09 -7.87
CA ASP A 62 6.04 -51.76 -9.09
C ASP A 62 5.21 -52.22 -10.30
N SER A 63 4.37 -51.33 -10.82
CA SER A 63 3.39 -51.58 -11.89
C SER A 63 4.00 -51.64 -13.31
N CYS A 64 5.33 -51.55 -13.44
CA CYS A 64 6.01 -51.62 -14.73
C CYS A 64 6.96 -52.84 -14.73
N GLY A 65 6.50 -53.92 -15.36
CA GLY A 65 7.27 -55.16 -15.52
C GLY A 65 8.52 -54.98 -16.40
N ASP A 66 9.32 -56.05 -16.51
CA ASP A 66 10.67 -56.00 -17.11
C ASP A 66 10.68 -55.54 -18.58
N THR A 67 9.62 -55.81 -19.33
CA THR A 67 9.46 -55.38 -20.73
C THR A 67 9.25 -53.86 -20.87
N CYS A 68 8.58 -53.24 -19.89
CA CYS A 68 8.37 -51.80 -19.84
C CYS A 68 9.68 -51.06 -19.50
N LYS A 69 10.52 -51.66 -18.63
CA LYS A 69 11.84 -51.13 -18.28
C LYS A 69 12.82 -51.17 -19.47
N SER A 70 12.80 -52.24 -20.28
CA SER A 70 13.67 -52.35 -21.45
C SER A 70 13.35 -51.32 -22.55
N GLU A 71 12.08 -51.00 -22.75
CA GLU A 71 11.66 -49.99 -23.75
C GLU A 71 12.10 -48.58 -23.35
N ILE A 72 11.99 -48.25 -22.07
CA ILE A 72 12.46 -46.96 -21.54
C ILE A 72 13.99 -46.85 -21.68
N GLN A 73 14.72 -47.91 -21.36
CA GLN A 73 16.19 -47.90 -21.50
C GLN A 73 16.64 -47.77 -22.95
N ARG A 74 15.90 -48.37 -23.90
CA ARG A 74 16.14 -48.21 -25.33
C ARG A 74 15.89 -46.78 -25.80
N ALA A 75 14.75 -46.18 -25.42
CA ALA A 75 14.42 -44.80 -25.76
C ALA A 75 15.42 -43.78 -25.17
N VAL A 76 15.89 -44.02 -23.94
CA VAL A 76 16.92 -43.19 -23.32
C VAL A 76 18.27 -43.38 -24.01
N GLY A 77 18.66 -44.61 -24.38
CA GLY A 77 19.89 -44.88 -25.11
C GLY A 77 19.95 -44.21 -26.48
N GLU A 78 18.84 -44.21 -27.22
CA GLU A 78 18.71 -43.53 -28.51
C GLU A 78 18.76 -42.00 -28.36
N ALA A 79 18.12 -41.45 -27.33
CA ALA A 79 18.18 -40.01 -27.05
C ALA A 79 19.60 -39.55 -26.67
N VAL A 80 20.33 -40.34 -25.88
CA VAL A 80 21.70 -40.00 -25.46
C VAL A 80 22.69 -40.13 -26.63
N ALA A 81 22.46 -41.04 -27.59
CA ALA A 81 23.28 -41.16 -28.80
C ALA A 81 23.19 -39.92 -29.72
N THR A 82 22.09 -39.16 -29.68
CA THR A 82 21.93 -37.91 -30.45
C THR A 82 22.61 -36.68 -29.82
N LEU A 83 23.14 -36.80 -28.59
CA LEU A 83 23.81 -35.73 -27.87
C LEU A 83 25.33 -35.66 -28.11
N SER A 84 25.86 -36.35 -29.14
CA SER A 84 27.28 -36.25 -29.52
C SER A 84 27.59 -34.83 -30.04
N GLY A 85 28.11 -34.00 -29.13
CA GLY A 85 28.30 -32.57 -29.29
C GLY A 85 29.34 -32.21 -30.35
N LYS A 86 28.87 -31.57 -31.42
CA LYS A 86 29.69 -30.69 -32.25
C LYS A 86 29.76 -29.32 -31.55
N PRO A 87 30.94 -28.74 -31.28
CA PRO A 87 31.02 -27.44 -30.61
C PRO A 87 30.43 -26.36 -31.53
N GLN A 88 29.19 -25.95 -31.23
CA GLN A 88 28.57 -24.79 -31.84
C GLN A 88 29.17 -23.55 -31.18
N VAL A 89 30.04 -22.86 -31.91
CA VAL A 89 30.54 -21.53 -31.55
C VAL A 89 29.33 -20.62 -31.37
N THR A 90 28.96 -20.37 -30.12
CA THR A 90 27.94 -19.39 -29.77
C THR A 90 28.61 -18.03 -29.87
N THR A 91 28.42 -17.35 -31.00
CA THR A 91 28.75 -15.94 -31.11
C THR A 91 27.89 -15.19 -30.10
N ARG A 92 28.48 -14.82 -28.96
CA ARG A 92 27.90 -13.83 -28.04
C ARG A 92 27.72 -12.55 -28.85
N VAL A 93 26.49 -12.26 -29.24
CA VAL A 93 26.10 -10.93 -29.65
C VAL A 93 26.18 -10.08 -28.38
N THR A 94 27.29 -9.36 -28.23
CA THR A 94 27.39 -8.26 -27.27
C THR A 94 26.43 -7.18 -27.77
N THR A 95 25.18 -7.24 -27.34
CA THR A 95 24.24 -6.14 -27.52
C THR A 95 24.87 -4.92 -26.85
N ALA A 96 25.17 -3.89 -27.64
CA ALA A 96 25.64 -2.62 -27.11
C ALA A 96 24.66 -2.15 -26.01
N PRO A 97 25.16 -1.63 -24.87
CA PRO A 97 24.29 -1.17 -23.80
C PRO A 97 23.36 -0.08 -24.35
N THR A 98 22.07 -0.36 -24.40
CA THR A 98 21.05 0.66 -24.68
C THR A 98 21.14 1.69 -23.55
N GLU A 99 21.54 2.92 -23.88
CA GLU A 99 21.59 4.01 -22.92
C GLU A 99 20.19 4.32 -22.41
N LYS A 100 19.93 4.04 -21.13
CA LYS A 100 18.64 4.33 -20.48
C LYS A 100 18.57 5.81 -20.11
N LYS A 101 17.50 6.49 -20.52
CA LYS A 101 17.19 7.87 -20.14
C LYS A 101 16.34 7.88 -18.87
N THR A 102 16.51 8.92 -18.05
CA THR A 102 15.65 9.15 -16.88
C THR A 102 14.87 10.45 -17.05
N SER A 103 13.58 10.44 -16.72
CA SER A 103 12.73 11.63 -16.65
C SER A 103 12.01 11.69 -15.32
N TYR A 104 11.71 12.91 -14.89
CA TYR A 104 10.99 13.18 -13.65
C TYR A 104 9.76 14.02 -13.93
N ILE A 105 8.63 13.62 -13.36
CA ILE A 105 7.37 14.35 -13.37
C ILE A 105 7.12 14.87 -11.97
N SER A 106 7.14 16.17 -11.77
CA SER A 106 6.97 16.78 -10.45
C SER A 106 5.51 16.79 -9.99
N LEU A 107 5.30 16.50 -8.71
CA LEU A 107 4.01 16.58 -8.02
C LEU A 107 4.11 17.69 -6.96
N SER A 108 3.33 18.75 -7.16
CA SER A 108 3.40 19.95 -6.32
C SER A 108 2.75 19.74 -4.95
N GLY A 109 3.31 20.34 -3.92
CA GLY A 109 2.67 20.52 -2.61
C GLY A 109 2.81 21.98 -2.14
N PRO A 110 2.60 22.30 -0.85
CA PRO A 110 2.32 21.38 0.23
C PRO A 110 0.83 21.08 0.42
N ILE A 111 0.51 19.87 0.89
CA ILE A 111 -0.84 19.45 1.30
C ILE A 111 -0.75 18.82 2.69
N THR A 112 -1.75 19.09 3.55
CA THR A 112 -1.79 18.53 4.90
C THR A 112 -3.10 17.82 5.17
N THR A 113 -3.08 16.83 6.07
CA THR A 113 -4.30 16.18 6.56
C THR A 113 -4.08 15.62 7.97
N THR A 114 -5.19 15.42 8.69
CA THR A 114 -5.26 14.66 9.95
C THR A 114 -6.17 13.44 9.82
N SER A 115 -6.70 13.18 8.62
CA SER A 115 -7.62 12.08 8.37
C SER A 115 -6.93 10.72 8.51
N THR A 116 -7.59 9.77 9.17
CA THR A 116 -7.18 8.36 9.21
C THR A 116 -7.68 7.57 7.99
N ALA A 117 -8.66 8.12 7.27
CA ALA A 117 -9.05 7.64 5.96
C ALA A 117 -8.20 8.29 4.87
N TRP A 118 -8.04 7.58 3.75
CA TRP A 118 -7.40 8.13 2.55
C TRP A 118 -8.17 9.36 2.06
N VAL A 119 -7.45 10.47 1.92
CA VAL A 119 -7.97 11.70 1.34
C VAL A 119 -7.17 12.09 0.11
N ASP A 120 -7.89 12.66 -0.85
CA ASP A 120 -7.34 13.16 -2.08
C ASP A 120 -6.55 14.46 -1.84
N ALA A 121 -5.30 14.49 -2.28
CA ALA A 121 -4.51 15.71 -2.36
C ALA A 121 -4.97 16.49 -3.59
N SER A 122 -6.06 17.25 -3.43
CA SER A 122 -6.67 18.03 -4.51
C SER A 122 -5.63 18.96 -5.15
N GLY A 123 -5.50 18.90 -6.47
CA GLY A 123 -4.51 19.69 -7.23
C GLY A 123 -3.12 19.06 -7.33
N VAL A 124 -2.90 17.88 -6.76
CA VAL A 124 -1.66 17.11 -6.88
C VAL A 124 -1.89 15.91 -7.81
N GLU A 125 -1.99 16.22 -9.09
CA GLU A 125 -2.42 15.28 -10.13
C GLU A 125 -1.59 15.43 -11.40
N VAL A 126 -1.40 14.33 -12.11
CA VAL A 126 -0.69 14.34 -13.39
C VAL A 126 -1.18 13.25 -14.33
N TYR A 127 -1.24 13.58 -15.62
CA TYR A 127 -1.43 12.60 -16.67
C TYR A 127 -0.11 11.93 -17.02
N VAL A 128 -0.09 10.61 -17.08
CA VAL A 128 1.06 9.82 -17.52
C VAL A 128 0.60 8.89 -18.64
N ASP A 129 1.29 8.93 -19.78
CA ASP A 129 1.14 7.98 -20.87
C ASP A 129 2.46 7.24 -21.11
N LEU A 130 2.63 6.08 -20.47
CA LEU A 130 3.85 5.28 -20.61
C LEU A 130 4.06 4.76 -22.04
N THR A 131 2.98 4.57 -22.80
CA THR A 131 3.04 3.93 -24.11
C THR A 131 3.45 4.92 -25.20
N ASN A 132 2.93 6.15 -25.15
CA ASN A 132 3.17 7.15 -26.19
C ASN A 132 4.29 8.14 -25.83
N ASP A 133 4.46 8.48 -24.55
CA ASP A 133 5.46 9.48 -24.13
C ASP A 133 6.83 8.85 -23.77
N TYR A 134 6.86 7.53 -23.58
CA TYR A 134 8.02 6.77 -23.12
C TYR A 134 8.21 5.45 -23.90
N SER A 135 9.01 4.53 -23.37
CA SER A 135 9.23 3.19 -23.94
C SER A 135 8.31 2.14 -23.29
N LYS A 136 8.00 1.07 -24.03
CA LYS A 136 7.31 -0.13 -23.48
C LYS A 136 8.07 -0.80 -22.33
N ASP A 137 9.39 -0.61 -22.28
CA ASP A 137 10.28 -1.18 -21.26
C ASP A 137 10.54 -0.17 -20.12
N ALA A 138 9.76 0.92 -20.06
CA ALA A 138 9.91 1.95 -19.05
C ALA A 138 9.63 1.40 -17.65
N THR A 139 10.51 1.72 -16.70
CA THR A 139 10.34 1.41 -15.29
C THR A 139 9.95 2.67 -14.54
N VAL A 140 8.88 2.59 -13.76
CA VAL A 140 8.36 3.72 -12.98
C VAL A 140 8.59 3.51 -11.51
N SER A 141 9.01 4.55 -10.80
CA SER A 141 8.91 4.65 -9.34
C SER A 141 8.41 6.04 -8.98
N TRP A 142 7.99 6.24 -7.74
CA TRP A 142 7.64 7.58 -7.25
C TRP A 142 8.18 7.83 -5.86
N GLU A 143 8.36 9.11 -5.57
CA GLU A 143 8.95 9.62 -4.35
C GLU A 143 8.10 10.76 -3.80
N ALA A 144 8.03 10.88 -2.48
CA ALA A 144 7.41 12.02 -1.81
C ALA A 144 8.22 12.48 -0.63
N THR A 145 8.18 13.78 -0.35
CA THR A 145 8.71 14.37 0.87
C THR A 145 7.58 14.47 1.89
N LEU A 146 7.67 13.70 2.96
CA LEU A 146 6.64 13.62 4.01
C LEU A 146 7.18 14.15 5.34
N SER A 147 6.28 14.61 6.21
CA SER A 147 6.55 14.82 7.64
C SER A 147 5.29 14.61 8.48
N VAL A 148 5.49 14.36 9.78
CA VAL A 148 4.42 14.26 10.78
C VAL A 148 4.67 15.28 11.88
N ALA A 149 3.67 16.09 12.22
CA ALA A 149 3.80 17.12 13.24
C ALA A 149 4.32 16.56 14.57
N ASN A 150 5.26 17.28 15.18
CA ASN A 150 5.93 16.92 16.44
C ASN A 150 6.67 15.58 16.41
N GLY A 151 6.83 14.94 15.25
CA GLY A 151 7.52 13.65 15.14
C GLY A 151 6.77 12.50 15.82
N ASN A 152 5.46 12.61 15.98
CA ASN A 152 4.63 11.57 16.59
C ASN A 152 3.60 11.07 15.58
N GLY A 153 3.58 9.76 15.32
CA GLY A 153 2.64 9.12 14.41
C GLY A 153 3.26 8.68 13.09
N GLN A 154 2.43 8.38 12.10
CA GLN A 154 2.88 7.88 10.81
C GLN A 154 2.09 8.51 9.68
N ALA A 155 2.80 9.09 8.72
CA ALA A 155 2.26 9.57 7.46
C ALA A 155 2.28 8.45 6.43
N PHE A 156 1.21 8.35 5.65
CA PHE A 156 1.17 7.52 4.46
C PHE A 156 0.79 8.38 3.27
N ALA A 157 1.42 8.08 2.14
CA ALA A 157 1.06 8.64 0.86
C ALA A 157 1.04 7.52 -0.19
N ARG A 158 0.16 7.62 -1.19
CA ARG A 158 0.08 6.68 -2.31
C ARG A 158 -0.34 7.37 -3.59
N LEU A 159 -0.13 6.72 -4.72
CA LEU A 159 -0.73 7.13 -5.98
C LEU A 159 -2.09 6.42 -6.17
N PHE A 160 -3.06 7.17 -6.64
CA PHE A 160 -4.39 6.70 -6.99
C PHE A 160 -4.65 7.00 -8.46
N ASP A 161 -5.01 5.98 -9.23
CA ASP A 161 -5.43 6.12 -10.61
C ASP A 161 -6.89 6.58 -10.62
N VAL A 162 -7.11 7.84 -10.97
CA VAL A 162 -8.43 8.47 -11.05
C VAL A 162 -9.22 7.93 -12.25
N THR A 163 -8.53 7.54 -13.32
CA THR A 163 -9.12 7.01 -14.56
C THR A 163 -9.81 5.68 -14.31
N HIS A 164 -9.16 4.81 -13.54
CA HIS A 164 -9.63 3.47 -13.24
C HIS A 164 -10.26 3.34 -11.84
N GLY A 165 -10.17 4.38 -11.01
CA GLY A 165 -10.76 4.40 -9.67
C GLY A 165 -10.07 3.45 -8.67
N ILE A 166 -8.77 3.19 -8.84
CA ILE A 166 -8.03 2.21 -8.05
C ILE A 166 -6.70 2.75 -7.55
N ALA A 167 -6.27 2.28 -6.37
CA ALA A 167 -4.94 2.58 -5.87
C ALA A 167 -3.87 1.88 -6.71
N VAL A 168 -2.77 2.57 -7.01
CA VAL A 168 -1.64 1.98 -7.72
C VAL A 168 -0.93 1.00 -6.79
N ASN A 169 -0.84 -0.27 -7.19
CA ASN A 169 -0.19 -1.31 -6.41
C ASN A 169 1.29 -0.98 -6.15
N GLY A 170 1.73 -1.18 -4.90
CA GLY A 170 3.11 -0.90 -4.49
C GLY A 170 3.44 0.60 -4.36
N SER A 171 2.49 1.50 -4.60
CA SER A 171 2.72 2.94 -4.48
C SER A 171 2.63 3.45 -3.05
N GLU A 172 2.09 2.70 -2.09
CA GLU A 172 2.02 3.17 -0.71
C GLU A 172 3.42 3.31 -0.10
N ILE A 173 3.74 4.52 0.34
CA ILE A 173 4.96 4.86 1.07
C ILE A 173 4.59 5.47 2.42
N SER A 174 5.45 5.29 3.42
CA SER A 174 5.17 5.78 4.76
C SER A 174 6.40 6.37 5.43
N LEU A 175 6.16 7.26 6.40
CA LEU A 175 7.16 7.88 7.24
C LEU A 175 6.67 7.87 8.69
N THR A 176 7.47 7.35 9.60
CA THR A 176 7.10 7.17 11.02
C THR A 176 7.92 8.08 11.91
N ASN A 177 7.26 8.72 12.87
CA ASN A 177 7.83 9.50 13.96
C ASN A 177 8.90 10.52 13.53
N ASN A 178 8.62 11.27 12.47
CA ASN A 178 9.59 12.22 11.93
C ASN A 178 8.95 13.58 11.62
N ALA A 179 9.38 14.60 12.35
CA ALA A 179 8.95 15.99 12.18
C ALA A 179 9.62 16.67 10.97
N THR A 180 10.78 16.18 10.55
CA THR A 180 11.57 16.75 9.48
C THR A 180 11.06 16.24 8.13
N PRO A 181 10.79 17.13 7.16
CA PRO A 181 10.46 16.73 5.80
C PRO A 181 11.52 15.79 5.24
N THR A 182 11.12 14.55 4.96
CA THR A 182 12.02 13.45 4.55
C THR A 182 11.52 12.84 3.27
N LEU A 183 12.42 12.67 2.30
CA LEU A 183 12.12 12.01 1.03
C LEU A 183 12.02 10.49 1.26
N VAL A 184 10.89 9.92 0.88
CA VAL A 184 10.62 8.49 0.86
C VAL A 184 10.30 8.05 -0.56
N SER A 185 10.77 6.87 -0.96
CA SER A 185 10.57 6.29 -2.29
C SER A 185 9.78 5.00 -2.21
N SER A 186 8.97 4.77 -3.24
CA SER A 186 8.41 3.46 -3.55
C SER A 186 9.44 2.59 -4.28
N GLY A 187 9.10 1.30 -4.44
CA GLY A 187 9.75 0.43 -5.41
C GLY A 187 9.24 0.69 -6.84
N ASN A 188 9.48 -0.29 -7.72
CA ASN A 188 8.96 -0.21 -9.08
C ASN A 188 7.43 -0.38 -9.10
N LEU A 189 6.76 0.46 -9.87
CA LEU A 189 5.32 0.49 -10.03
C LEU A 189 4.93 -0.03 -11.40
N SER A 190 3.77 -0.71 -11.44
CA SER A 190 3.08 -1.06 -12.68
C SER A 190 1.95 -0.06 -12.88
N LEU A 191 2.12 0.84 -13.85
CA LEU A 191 1.07 1.76 -14.28
C LEU A 191 0.27 1.16 -15.43
N TRP A 192 -1.00 1.51 -15.53
CA TRP A 192 -1.83 1.09 -16.66
C TRP A 192 -1.37 1.72 -17.96
N SER A 193 -1.51 0.99 -19.06
CA SER A 193 -1.22 1.49 -20.40
C SER A 193 -2.15 2.64 -20.79
N GLY A 194 -1.68 3.51 -21.70
CA GLY A 194 -2.41 4.69 -22.14
C GLY A 194 -2.30 5.89 -21.20
N LYS A 195 -2.99 6.96 -21.55
CA LYS A 195 -2.97 8.24 -20.83
C LYS A 195 -3.91 8.21 -19.62
N ASN A 196 -3.33 8.02 -18.44
CA ASN A 196 -4.08 7.89 -17.19
C ASN A 196 -3.77 9.05 -16.23
N LEU A 197 -4.78 9.51 -15.48
CA LEU A 197 -4.68 10.54 -14.45
C LEU A 197 -4.33 9.92 -13.10
N TYR A 198 -3.16 10.28 -12.56
CA TYR A 198 -2.70 9.83 -11.25
C TYR A 198 -2.76 10.98 -10.25
N ARG A 199 -3.37 10.72 -9.08
CA ARG A 199 -3.54 11.65 -7.97
C ARG A 199 -2.81 11.13 -6.73
N VAL A 200 -2.23 12.03 -5.94
CA VAL A 200 -1.69 11.66 -4.62
C VAL A 200 -2.81 11.55 -3.60
N GLN A 201 -2.79 10.49 -2.80
CA GLN A 201 -3.65 10.35 -1.61
C GLN A 201 -2.80 10.32 -0.35
N LEU A 202 -3.32 10.92 0.72
CA LEU A 202 -2.67 10.97 2.03
C LEU A 202 -3.57 10.38 3.12
N LYS A 203 -2.96 9.82 4.15
CA LYS A 203 -3.62 9.54 5.44
C LYS A 203 -2.61 9.61 6.59
N SER A 204 -3.13 9.79 7.79
CA SER A 204 -2.42 9.69 9.07
C SER A 204 -2.79 8.38 9.77
N LEU A 205 -1.88 7.75 10.51
CA LEU A 205 -2.21 6.56 11.30
C LEU A 205 -3.17 6.90 12.46
N ASN A 206 -2.91 8.02 13.14
CA ASN A 206 -3.41 8.34 14.48
C ASN A 206 -3.79 9.82 14.59
N SER A 207 -4.24 10.41 13.49
CA SER A 207 -4.76 11.79 13.40
C SER A 207 -3.78 12.93 13.73
N PHE A 208 -2.48 12.64 13.86
CA PHE A 208 -1.49 13.70 13.80
C PHE A 208 -1.47 14.35 12.42
N VAL A 209 -1.15 15.65 12.38
CA VAL A 209 -1.03 16.40 11.12
C VAL A 209 0.12 15.80 10.33
N VAL A 210 -0.19 15.29 9.15
CA VAL A 210 0.79 14.81 8.18
C VAL A 210 0.87 15.82 7.05
N THR A 211 2.09 16.05 6.56
CA THR A 211 2.37 16.99 5.47
C THR A 211 3.02 16.24 4.32
N PHE A 212 2.43 16.38 3.13
CA PHE A 212 3.11 16.15 1.86
C PHE A 212 3.70 17.47 1.41
N ALA A 213 5.03 17.58 1.35
CA ALA A 213 5.69 18.81 0.92
C ALA A 213 5.81 18.88 -0.62
N SER A 214 6.20 17.78 -1.24
CA SER A 214 6.35 17.63 -2.69
C SER A 214 6.54 16.16 -3.05
N GLY A 215 6.44 15.82 -4.33
CA GLY A 215 6.78 14.50 -4.82
C GLY A 215 7.23 14.52 -6.28
N ARG A 216 7.65 13.37 -6.78
CA ARG A 216 7.96 13.18 -8.20
C ARG A 216 7.80 11.72 -8.62
N ILE A 217 7.40 11.53 -9.86
CA ILE A 217 7.41 10.23 -10.53
C ILE A 217 8.69 10.15 -11.34
N LYS A 218 9.48 9.11 -11.11
CA LYS A 218 10.73 8.80 -11.83
C LYS A 218 10.43 7.73 -12.87
N ILE A 219 10.83 7.99 -14.11
CA ILE A 219 10.63 7.08 -15.24
C ILE A 219 11.98 6.84 -15.90
N VAL A 220 12.37 5.57 -16.02
CA VAL A 220 13.62 5.13 -16.67
C VAL A 220 13.25 4.34 -17.92
N TYR A 221 13.68 4.78 -19.10
CA TYR A 221 13.27 4.23 -20.41
C TYR A 221 14.41 4.19 -21.43
#